data_AF-A0AAN7R3N5-F1
#
_entry.id   AF-A0AAN7R3N5-F1
#
_cell.length_a   1.000
_cell.length_b   1.000
_cell.length_c   1.000
_cell.angle_alpha   90.00
_cell.angle_beta   90.00
_cell.angle_gamma   90.00
#
_symmetry.space_group_name_H-M   'P 1'
#
loop_
_entity.id
_entity.type
_entity.pdbx_description
1 polymer ?
#
loop_
_entity_poly.entity_id
_entity_poly.type
_entity_poly.pdbx_seq_one_letter_code
_entity_poly.pdbx_strand_id
1 'polypeptide(L)'
;MARTEQGGDRAGAFFLATLLLWLVSILFEILFNRRDELVYVIAGCLFFQAANWIVRRCISRDPLFVNTFVSLLHSSTTSASVVYILLSQWMKDGSGTMFEHTQLVGGAWPWAYKALCFSCGYFAYDQWDMLQYRLYGGWIPSILVHHLILLLCFTLALYRNVTINYLILTLVCELHSIFLHSRKIRRMVGIRDAESMIVKVEWVLNWGTFFLARLVPHILITAKLIKDSSKFRSGVELPLALFGMAGMNMLNAGLAIDLFGAFRREISPMNSNRRRD
;
A
#
# COMPACT_ATOMS: atom_id res chain seq x y z
N MET A 1 7.33 3.13 30.39
CA MET A 1 5.90 2.89 30.11
C MET A 1 5.13 4.20 29.88
N ALA A 2 5.13 5.17 30.81
CA ALA A 2 4.40 6.44 30.63
C ALA A 2 4.81 7.31 29.41
N ARG A 3 6.11 7.37 29.06
CA ARG A 3 6.58 8.10 27.85
C ARG A 3 6.10 7.47 26.54
N THR A 4 5.87 6.16 26.51
CA THR A 4 5.47 5.42 25.30
C THR A 4 3.99 5.61 25.01
N GLU A 5 3.15 5.69 26.04
CA GLU A 5 1.71 5.96 25.91
C GLU A 5 1.42 7.40 25.48
N GLN A 6 2.10 8.39 26.08
CA GLN A 6 1.97 9.80 25.68
C GLN A 6 2.43 10.04 24.22
N GLY A 7 3.45 9.34 23.75
CA GLY A 7 3.92 9.43 22.37
C GLY A 7 2.90 8.88 21.36
N GLY A 8 2.24 7.76 21.68
CA GLY A 8 1.23 7.14 20.83
C GLY A 8 -0.04 7.98 20.69
N ASP A 9 -0.44 8.70 21.74
CA ASP A 9 -1.64 9.56 21.74
C ASP A 9 -1.44 10.81 20.87
N ARG A 10 -0.26 11.46 20.96
CA ARG A 10 0.10 12.60 20.11
C ARG A 10 0.23 12.22 18.64
N ALA A 11 0.85 11.07 18.35
CA ALA A 11 0.97 10.57 16.98
C ALA A 11 -0.43 10.28 16.39
N GLY A 12 -1.31 9.62 17.16
CA GLY A 12 -2.69 9.36 16.75
C GLY A 12 -3.45 10.64 16.39
N ALA A 13 -3.37 11.67 17.24
CA ALA A 13 -4.00 12.97 16.99
C ALA A 13 -3.48 13.63 15.70
N PHE A 14 -2.17 13.58 15.44
CA PHE A 14 -1.58 14.12 14.21
C PHE A 14 -2.10 13.41 12.95
N PHE A 15 -2.10 12.08 12.93
CA PHE A 15 -2.58 11.31 11.78
C PHE A 15 -4.10 11.43 11.58
N LEU A 16 -4.85 11.61 12.66
CA LEU A 16 -6.27 11.93 12.59
C LEU A 16 -6.51 13.32 11.97
N ALA A 17 -5.81 14.35 12.45
CA ALA A 17 -5.96 15.71 11.96
C ALA A 17 -5.62 15.80 10.46
N THR A 18 -4.52 15.18 10.04
CA THR A 18 -4.13 15.13 8.62
C THR A 18 -5.13 14.36 7.75
N LEU A 19 -5.71 13.26 8.25
CA LEU A 19 -6.76 12.52 7.55
C LEU A 19 -8.04 13.36 7.39
N LEU A 20 -8.44 14.10 8.41
CA LEU A 20 -9.61 14.99 8.36
C LEU A 20 -9.39 16.14 7.38
N LEU A 21 -8.22 16.78 7.41
CA LEU A 21 -7.86 17.83 6.45
C LEU A 21 -7.86 17.30 5.02
N TRP A 22 -7.30 16.11 4.81
CA TRP A 22 -7.34 15.42 3.52
C TRP A 22 -8.76 15.15 3.04
N LEU A 23 -9.64 14.65 3.92
CA LEU A 23 -11.04 14.40 3.59
C LEU A 23 -11.78 15.68 3.21
N VAL A 24 -11.58 16.76 3.98
CA VAL A 24 -12.17 18.08 3.65
C VAL A 24 -11.69 18.55 2.28
N SER A 25 -10.41 18.38 1.95
CA SER A 25 -9.89 18.73 0.62
C SER A 25 -10.58 17.95 -0.50
N ILE A 26 -10.74 16.62 -0.35
CA ILE A 26 -11.41 15.78 -1.36
C ILE A 26 -12.87 16.19 -1.53
N LEU A 27 -13.59 16.39 -0.43
CA LEU A 27 -14.99 16.83 -0.46
C LEU A 27 -15.13 18.21 -1.08
N PHE A 28 -14.18 19.11 -0.84
CA PHE A 28 -14.16 20.42 -1.45
C PHE A 28 -14.04 20.33 -2.98
N GLU A 29 -13.10 19.52 -3.48
CA GLU A 29 -12.92 19.31 -4.92
C GLU A 29 -14.16 18.70 -5.58
N ILE A 30 -14.82 17.74 -4.93
CA ILE A 30 -16.05 17.12 -5.45
C ILE A 30 -17.20 18.14 -5.46
N LEU A 31 -17.48 18.78 -4.32
CA LEU A 31 -18.70 19.56 -4.14
C LEU A 31 -18.63 20.96 -4.77
N PHE A 32 -17.48 21.63 -4.65
CA PHE A 32 -17.32 23.01 -5.10
C PHE A 32 -16.65 23.11 -6.46
N ASN A 33 -15.63 22.29 -6.72
CA ASN A 33 -14.92 22.28 -8.02
C ASN A 33 -15.52 21.30 -9.03
N ARG A 34 -16.59 20.57 -8.67
CA ARG A 34 -17.33 19.62 -9.53
C ARG A 34 -16.44 18.54 -10.15
N ARG A 35 -15.44 18.06 -9.40
CA ARG A 35 -14.54 16.96 -9.80
C ARG A 35 -15.21 15.61 -9.51
N ASP A 36 -16.28 15.29 -10.24
CA ASP A 36 -17.12 14.09 -10.02
C ASP A 36 -16.33 12.77 -10.15
N GLU A 37 -15.23 12.77 -10.89
CA GLU A 37 -14.35 11.60 -11.00
C GLU A 37 -13.66 11.23 -9.67
N LEU A 38 -13.59 12.13 -8.69
CA LEU A 38 -13.05 11.82 -7.36
C LEU A 38 -14.03 11.02 -6.50
N VAL A 39 -15.30 10.85 -6.91
CA VAL A 39 -16.29 10.03 -6.19
C VAL A 39 -15.83 8.58 -6.06
N TYR A 40 -14.98 8.07 -6.96
CA TYR A 40 -14.38 6.74 -6.84
C TYR A 40 -13.49 6.59 -5.57
N VAL A 41 -12.95 7.69 -5.02
CA VAL A 41 -12.23 7.69 -3.73
C VAL A 41 -13.20 7.37 -2.59
N ILE A 42 -14.36 8.04 -2.58
CA ILE A 42 -15.42 7.81 -1.59
C ILE A 42 -15.97 6.39 -1.73
N ALA A 43 -16.21 5.93 -2.96
CA ALA A 43 -16.67 4.58 -3.23
C ALA A 43 -15.68 3.51 -2.70
N GLY A 44 -14.37 3.71 -2.90
CA GLY A 44 -13.34 2.84 -2.33
C GLY A 44 -13.40 2.80 -0.81
N CYS A 45 -13.45 3.95 -0.15
CA CYS A 45 -13.55 4.05 1.31
C CYS A 45 -14.79 3.30 1.85
N LEU A 46 -15.96 3.52 1.25
CA LEU A 46 -17.21 2.85 1.64
C LEU A 46 -17.16 1.34 1.41
N PHE A 47 -16.57 0.90 0.29
CA PHE A 47 -16.42 -0.53 -0.02
C PHE A 47 -15.60 -1.25 1.04
N PHE A 48 -14.43 -0.71 1.40
CA PHE A 48 -13.57 -1.35 2.42
C PHE A 48 -14.14 -1.22 3.83
N GLN A 49 -14.86 -0.13 4.14
CA GLN A 49 -15.60 -0.01 5.39
C GLN A 49 -16.73 -1.05 5.53
N ALA A 50 -17.46 -1.30 4.44
CA ALA A 50 -18.47 -2.35 4.39
C ALA A 50 -17.84 -3.74 4.55
N ALA A 51 -16.71 -3.99 3.88
CA ALA A 51 -15.95 -5.23 4.03
C ALA A 51 -15.50 -5.44 5.49
N ASN A 52 -15.00 -4.40 6.17
CA ASN A 52 -14.67 -4.44 7.60
C ASN A 52 -15.87 -4.91 8.43
N TRP A 53 -17.03 -4.28 8.25
CA TRP A 53 -18.23 -4.63 9.00
C TRP A 53 -18.67 -6.07 8.76
N ILE A 54 -18.59 -6.55 7.51
CA ILE A 54 -18.92 -7.94 7.16
C ILE A 54 -17.94 -8.90 7.84
N VAL A 55 -16.64 -8.69 7.70
CA VAL A 55 -15.60 -9.56 8.29
C VAL A 55 -15.72 -9.56 9.82
N ARG A 56 -15.96 -8.39 10.42
CA ARG A 56 -16.12 -8.23 11.86
C ARG A 56 -17.33 -8.97 12.42
N ARG A 57 -18.42 -9.02 11.65
CA ARG A 57 -19.65 -9.71 12.02
C ARG A 57 -19.58 -11.21 11.77
N CYS A 58 -19.00 -11.63 10.64
CA CYS A 58 -19.11 -13.01 10.16
C CYS A 58 -17.86 -13.88 10.42
N ILE A 59 -16.67 -13.29 10.56
CA ILE A 59 -15.40 -14.04 10.58
C ILE A 59 -14.67 -13.88 11.92
N SER A 60 -14.35 -12.66 12.34
CA SER A 60 -13.58 -12.42 13.58
C SER A 60 -13.82 -11.02 14.13
N ARG A 61 -13.88 -10.89 15.45
CA ARG A 61 -13.97 -9.58 16.12
C ARG A 61 -12.62 -8.96 16.45
N ASP A 62 -11.53 -9.71 16.31
CA ASP A 62 -10.17 -9.22 16.57
C ASP A 62 -9.82 -8.10 15.58
N PRO A 63 -9.58 -6.86 16.05
CA PRO A 63 -9.34 -5.74 15.15
C PRO A 63 -8.13 -5.95 14.22
N LEU A 64 -7.06 -6.56 14.71
CA LEU A 64 -5.87 -6.84 13.89
C LEU A 64 -6.19 -7.84 12.76
N PHE A 65 -7.01 -8.84 13.05
CA PHE A 65 -7.45 -9.83 12.07
C PHE A 65 -8.30 -9.17 10.99
N VAL A 66 -9.32 -8.40 11.41
CA VAL A 66 -10.24 -7.69 10.50
C VAL A 66 -9.44 -6.77 9.58
N ASN A 67 -8.56 -5.96 10.16
CA ASN A 67 -7.69 -5.05 9.42
C ASN A 67 -6.87 -5.82 8.37
N THR A 68 -6.15 -6.88 8.80
CA THR A 68 -5.31 -7.69 7.90
C THR A 68 -6.11 -8.36 6.78
N PHE A 69 -7.33 -8.81 7.07
CA PHE A 69 -8.22 -9.40 6.07
C PHE A 69 -8.66 -8.36 5.04
N VAL A 70 -9.04 -7.16 5.48
CA VAL A 70 -9.42 -6.08 4.55
C VAL A 70 -8.21 -5.60 3.73
N SER A 71 -7.00 -5.58 4.31
CA SER A 71 -5.77 -5.33 3.56
C SER A 71 -5.47 -6.43 2.52
N LEU A 72 -5.80 -7.70 2.81
CA LEU A 72 -5.71 -8.78 1.83
C LEU A 72 -6.69 -8.57 0.67
N LEU A 73 -7.92 -8.12 0.96
CA LEU A 73 -8.90 -7.79 -0.06
C LEU A 73 -8.43 -6.62 -0.94
N HIS A 74 -7.86 -5.58 -0.33
CA HIS A 74 -7.28 -4.46 -1.06
C HIS A 74 -6.14 -4.90 -1.97
N SER A 75 -5.13 -5.57 -1.41
CA SER A 75 -3.97 -6.01 -2.20
C SER A 75 -4.38 -6.92 -3.36
N SER A 76 -5.39 -7.77 -3.16
CA SER A 76 -5.95 -8.64 -4.22
C SER A 76 -6.66 -7.85 -5.32
N THR A 77 -7.57 -6.94 -4.94
CA THR A 77 -8.35 -6.12 -5.89
C THR A 77 -7.48 -5.11 -6.65
N THR A 78 -6.54 -4.46 -5.97
CA THR A 78 -5.56 -3.55 -6.57
C THR A 78 -4.62 -4.29 -7.50
N SER A 79 -4.09 -5.45 -7.09
CA SER A 79 -3.22 -6.25 -7.96
C SER A 79 -3.92 -6.70 -9.23
N ALA A 80 -5.16 -7.16 -9.13
CA ALA A 80 -5.96 -7.54 -10.31
C ALA A 80 -6.17 -6.34 -11.25
N SER A 81 -6.48 -5.17 -10.69
CA SER A 81 -6.65 -3.93 -11.45
C SER A 81 -5.35 -3.49 -12.14
N VAL A 82 -4.22 -3.51 -11.42
CA VAL A 82 -2.90 -3.16 -11.96
C VAL A 82 -2.50 -4.12 -13.07
N VAL A 83 -2.60 -5.43 -12.85
CA VAL A 83 -2.28 -6.45 -13.87
C VAL A 83 -3.16 -6.24 -15.11
N TYR A 84 -4.45 -6.00 -14.93
CA TYR A 84 -5.36 -5.72 -16.06
C TYR A 84 -4.93 -4.47 -16.84
N ILE A 85 -4.61 -3.36 -16.15
CA ILE A 85 -4.15 -2.12 -16.79
C ILE A 85 -2.86 -2.36 -17.56
N LEU A 86 -1.87 -3.01 -16.94
CA LEU A 86 -0.56 -3.25 -17.55
C LEU A 86 -0.66 -4.17 -18.76
N LEU A 87 -1.43 -5.26 -18.68
CA LEU A 87 -1.64 -6.17 -19.81
C LEU A 87 -2.40 -5.49 -20.93
N SER A 88 -3.45 -4.72 -20.61
CA SER A 88 -4.22 -3.97 -21.62
C SER A 88 -3.33 -2.97 -22.36
N GLN A 89 -2.49 -2.25 -21.62
CA GLN A 89 -1.59 -1.26 -22.19
C GLN A 89 -0.46 -1.90 -23.01
N TRP A 90 0.11 -3.01 -22.52
CA TRP A 90 1.11 -3.79 -23.24
C TRP A 90 0.56 -4.31 -24.56
N MET A 91 -0.67 -4.84 -24.58
CA MET A 91 -1.31 -5.35 -25.80
C MET A 91 -1.58 -4.24 -26.82
N LYS A 92 -1.85 -3.01 -26.36
CA LYS A 92 -2.22 -1.89 -27.24
C LYS A 92 -1.00 -1.20 -27.85
N ASP A 93 -0.04 -0.81 -27.03
CA ASP A 93 1.05 0.09 -27.43
C ASP A 93 2.42 -0.61 -27.48
N GLY A 94 2.51 -1.84 -26.96
CA GLY A 94 3.76 -2.59 -26.82
C GLY A 94 4.60 -2.12 -25.62
N SER A 95 5.63 -2.89 -25.29
CA SER A 95 6.46 -2.64 -24.10
C SER A 95 7.38 -1.43 -24.21
N GLY A 96 7.82 -1.08 -25.43
CA GLY A 96 8.79 0.00 -25.65
C GLY A 96 8.22 1.40 -25.41
N THR A 97 7.00 1.65 -25.87
CA THR A 97 6.34 2.97 -25.83
C THR A 97 5.64 3.22 -24.49
N MET A 98 5.17 2.15 -23.82
CA MET A 98 4.47 2.21 -22.53
C MET A 98 5.29 2.94 -21.45
N PHE A 99 6.61 2.80 -21.47
CA PHE A 99 7.50 3.42 -20.49
C PHE A 99 8.07 4.78 -20.91
N GLU A 100 7.57 5.38 -21.99
CA GLU A 100 7.99 6.72 -22.40
C GLU A 100 7.54 7.79 -21.39
N HIS A 101 8.32 8.88 -21.28
CA HIS A 101 8.04 9.95 -20.32
C HIS A 101 6.64 10.55 -20.49
N THR A 102 6.25 10.80 -21.75
CA THR A 102 4.94 11.36 -22.11
C THR A 102 3.79 10.46 -21.69
N GLN A 103 3.94 9.15 -21.86
CA GLN A 103 2.96 8.16 -21.39
C GLN A 103 2.89 8.08 -19.88
N LEU A 104 4.03 8.15 -19.18
CA LEU A 104 4.07 7.99 -17.72
C LEU A 104 3.64 9.25 -16.95
N VAL A 105 3.84 10.45 -17.53
CA VAL A 105 3.57 11.74 -16.87
C VAL A 105 2.32 12.44 -17.41
N GLY A 106 2.10 12.41 -18.73
CA GLY A 106 1.15 13.28 -19.43
C GLY A 106 -0.31 12.82 -19.45
N GLY A 107 -0.65 11.76 -18.71
CA GLY A 107 -2.01 11.26 -18.64
C GLY A 107 -2.13 10.01 -17.77
N ALA A 108 -3.28 9.34 -17.90
CA ALA A 108 -3.58 8.09 -17.21
C ALA A 108 -3.94 7.02 -18.24
N TRP A 109 -3.39 5.82 -18.10
CA TRP A 109 -3.85 4.67 -18.86
C TRP A 109 -5.34 4.41 -18.58
N PRO A 110 -6.05 3.73 -19.50
CA PRO A 110 -7.43 3.32 -19.24
C PRO A 110 -7.53 2.62 -17.88
N TRP A 111 -8.51 3.02 -17.07
CA TRP A 111 -8.76 2.54 -15.70
C TRP A 111 -7.74 2.94 -14.62
N ALA A 112 -6.56 3.46 -14.97
CA ALA A 112 -5.53 3.86 -14.01
C ALA A 112 -6.03 4.90 -13.01
N TYR A 113 -6.73 5.94 -13.49
CA TYR A 113 -7.29 6.98 -12.61
C TYR A 113 -8.25 6.39 -11.57
N LYS A 114 -9.19 5.54 -12.02
CA LYS A 114 -10.20 4.92 -11.14
C LYS A 114 -9.57 3.94 -10.15
N ALA A 115 -8.62 3.13 -10.60
CA ALA A 115 -7.86 2.22 -9.73
C ALA A 115 -7.09 2.99 -8.66
N LEU A 116 -6.44 4.10 -9.04
CA LEU A 116 -5.73 4.96 -8.10
C LEU A 116 -6.68 5.63 -7.09
N CYS A 117 -7.85 6.12 -7.54
CA CYS A 117 -8.89 6.64 -6.65
C CYS A 117 -9.37 5.58 -5.65
N PHE A 118 -9.68 4.38 -6.14
CA PHE A 118 -10.17 3.28 -5.30
C PHE A 118 -9.14 2.88 -4.25
N SER A 119 -7.86 2.80 -4.63
CA SER A 119 -6.75 2.57 -3.69
C SER A 119 -6.54 3.72 -2.72
N CYS A 120 -6.71 4.98 -3.15
CA CYS A 120 -6.65 6.14 -2.27
C CYS A 120 -7.74 6.07 -1.18
N GLY A 121 -8.96 5.66 -1.57
CA GLY A 121 -10.06 5.40 -0.64
C GLY A 121 -9.74 4.31 0.39
N TYR A 122 -9.08 3.23 -0.03
CA TYR A 122 -8.58 2.20 0.90
C TYR A 122 -7.60 2.78 1.92
N PHE A 123 -6.56 3.50 1.48
CA PHE A 123 -5.53 4.00 2.40
C PHE A 123 -6.10 4.94 3.47
N ALA A 124 -7.12 5.73 3.10
CA ALA A 124 -7.85 6.59 4.02
C ALA A 124 -8.68 5.78 5.03
N TYR A 125 -9.45 4.79 4.56
CA TYR A 125 -10.19 3.87 5.42
C TYR A 125 -9.27 3.10 6.37
N ASP A 126 -8.14 2.58 5.87
CA ASP A 126 -7.23 1.74 6.64
C ASP A 126 -6.48 2.57 7.69
N GLN A 127 -6.10 3.81 7.35
CA GLN A 127 -5.58 4.76 8.33
C GLN A 127 -6.60 5.04 9.43
N TRP A 128 -7.88 5.26 9.08
CA TRP A 128 -8.93 5.43 10.07
C TRP A 128 -9.10 4.19 10.96
N ASP A 129 -9.18 2.99 10.39
CA ASP A 129 -9.31 1.73 11.14
C ASP A 129 -8.13 1.51 12.10
N MET A 130 -6.90 1.77 11.64
CA MET A 130 -5.71 1.70 12.49
C MET A 130 -5.74 2.70 13.64
N LEU A 131 -6.23 3.93 13.41
CA LEU A 131 -6.36 4.96 14.45
C LEU A 131 -7.43 4.57 15.48
N GLN A 132 -8.61 4.13 15.00
CA GLN A 132 -9.72 3.71 15.86
C GLN A 132 -9.35 2.56 16.78
N TYR A 133 -8.67 1.54 16.26
CA TYR A 133 -8.31 0.34 17.01
C TYR A 133 -6.88 0.34 17.55
N ARG A 134 -6.17 1.47 17.45
CA ARG A 134 -4.78 1.64 17.90
C ARG A 134 -3.83 0.54 17.37
N LEU A 135 -3.95 0.22 16.08
CA LEU A 135 -3.16 -0.82 15.40
C LEU A 135 -1.78 -0.32 14.94
N TYR A 136 -1.26 0.71 15.59
CA TYR A 136 0.02 1.34 15.28
C TYR A 136 0.89 1.37 16.53
N GLY A 137 2.21 1.45 16.36
CA GLY A 137 3.15 1.46 17.48
C GLY A 137 4.41 2.25 17.17
N GLY A 138 5.11 2.65 18.24
CA GLY A 138 6.32 3.46 18.16
C GLY A 138 6.05 4.96 18.16
N TRP A 139 7.12 5.75 18.30
CA TRP A 139 7.04 7.21 18.27
C TRP A 139 6.74 7.75 16.86
N ILE A 140 7.33 7.12 15.85
CA ILE A 140 7.04 7.35 14.43
C ILE A 140 6.44 6.06 13.88
N PRO A 141 5.10 5.91 13.90
CA PRO A 141 4.45 4.71 13.41
C PRO A 141 4.63 4.62 11.89
N SER A 142 5.56 3.77 11.46
CA SER A 142 5.98 3.64 10.05
C SER A 142 4.83 3.36 9.10
N ILE A 143 3.84 2.56 9.53
CA ILE A 143 2.64 2.26 8.75
C ILE A 143 1.74 3.48 8.55
N LEU A 144 1.57 4.34 9.55
CA LEU A 144 0.77 5.57 9.39
C LEU A 144 1.52 6.60 8.53
N VAL A 145 2.85 6.69 8.67
CA VAL A 145 3.69 7.53 7.79
C VAL A 145 3.58 7.07 6.34
N HIS A 146 3.60 5.76 6.10
CA HIS A 146 3.42 5.18 4.78
C HIS A 146 2.07 5.59 4.15
N HIS A 147 0.98 5.49 4.91
CA HIS A 147 -0.35 5.88 4.45
C HIS A 147 -0.43 7.37 4.16
N LEU A 148 0.15 8.22 5.02
CA LEU A 148 0.20 9.66 4.79
C LEU A 148 0.95 10.00 3.49
N ILE A 149 2.12 9.40 3.25
CA ILE A 149 2.89 9.63 2.01
C ILE A 149 2.06 9.20 0.79
N LEU A 150 1.43 8.03 0.84
CA LEU A 150 0.59 7.54 -0.25
C LEU A 150 -0.61 8.45 -0.52
N LEU A 151 -1.33 8.88 0.53
CA LEU A 151 -2.46 9.80 0.41
C LEU A 151 -2.02 11.12 -0.23
N LEU A 152 -0.90 11.69 0.19
CA LEU A 152 -0.37 12.94 -0.40
C LEU A 152 0.02 12.75 -1.87
N CYS A 153 0.81 11.71 -2.19
CA CYS A 153 1.27 11.46 -3.55
C CYS A 153 0.10 11.13 -4.50
N PHE A 154 -0.83 10.28 -4.08
CA PHE A 154 -1.96 9.86 -4.91
C PHE A 154 -2.90 11.03 -5.16
N THR A 155 -3.23 11.79 -4.11
CA THR A 155 -4.17 12.91 -4.23
C THR A 155 -3.60 14.01 -5.11
N LEU A 156 -2.31 14.35 -4.98
CA LEU A 156 -1.73 15.35 -5.86
C LEU A 156 -1.74 14.90 -7.33
N ALA A 157 -1.41 13.64 -7.59
CA ALA A 157 -1.47 13.06 -8.93
C ALA A 157 -2.90 13.09 -9.50
N LEU A 158 -3.92 12.78 -8.69
CA LEU A 158 -5.33 12.82 -9.06
C LEU A 158 -5.82 14.25 -9.34
N TYR A 159 -5.43 15.22 -8.52
CA TYR A 159 -5.81 16.63 -8.68
C TYR A 159 -5.20 17.24 -9.94
N ARG A 160 -3.91 16.96 -10.17
CA ARG A 160 -3.16 17.49 -11.32
C ARG A 160 -3.29 16.65 -12.59
N ASN A 161 -3.82 15.43 -12.49
CA ASN A 161 -3.86 14.45 -13.58
C ASN A 161 -2.48 14.21 -14.22
N VAL A 162 -1.46 14.07 -13.38
CA VAL A 162 -0.06 13.82 -13.78
C VAL A 162 0.50 12.66 -13.00
N THR A 163 1.49 11.97 -13.57
CA THR A 163 2.25 10.87 -12.93
C THR A 163 1.42 9.68 -12.41
N ILE A 164 0.14 9.59 -12.75
CA ILE A 164 -0.77 8.51 -12.34
C ILE A 164 -0.21 7.15 -12.75
N ASN A 165 0.34 7.05 -13.96
CA ASN A 165 0.89 5.79 -14.47
C ASN A 165 2.15 5.35 -13.70
N TYR A 166 2.98 6.29 -13.23
CA TYR A 166 4.05 5.95 -12.29
C TYR A 166 3.48 5.36 -10.99
N LEU A 167 2.39 5.93 -10.45
CA LEU A 167 1.78 5.40 -9.24
C LEU A 167 1.15 4.02 -9.44
N ILE A 168 0.54 3.76 -10.61
CA ILE A 168 0.09 2.40 -10.98
C ILE A 168 1.27 1.42 -11.02
N LEU A 169 2.41 1.82 -11.60
CA LEU A 169 3.61 0.99 -11.59
C LEU A 169 4.14 0.74 -10.17
N THR A 170 4.07 1.73 -9.26
CA THR A 170 4.42 1.50 -7.85
C THR A 170 3.47 0.53 -7.16
N LEU A 171 2.17 0.53 -7.53
CA LEU A 171 1.16 -0.38 -6.97
C LEU A 171 1.33 -1.84 -7.40
N VAL A 172 2.26 -2.16 -8.31
CA VAL A 172 2.70 -3.55 -8.55
C VAL A 172 3.15 -4.21 -7.24
N CYS A 173 3.64 -3.43 -6.27
CA CYS A 173 4.03 -3.90 -4.94
C CYS A 173 2.91 -4.61 -4.16
N GLU A 174 1.65 -4.37 -4.51
CA GLU A 174 0.50 -5.04 -3.91
C GLU A 174 0.44 -6.54 -4.21
N LEU A 175 1.07 -7.01 -5.29
CA LEU A 175 1.18 -8.44 -5.57
C LEU A 175 1.93 -9.17 -4.46
N HIS A 176 2.99 -8.55 -3.92
CA HIS A 176 3.68 -9.07 -2.76
C HIS A 176 2.84 -8.95 -1.49
N SER A 177 2.08 -7.85 -1.34
CA SER A 177 1.20 -7.63 -0.18
C SER A 177 0.17 -8.77 -0.01
N ILE A 178 -0.33 -9.37 -1.10
CA ILE A 178 -1.22 -10.55 -1.05
C ILE A 178 -0.58 -11.67 -0.22
N PHE A 179 0.66 -12.04 -0.53
CA PHE A 179 1.36 -13.13 0.17
C PHE A 179 1.73 -12.74 1.60
N LEU A 180 2.06 -11.47 1.83
CA LEU A 180 2.34 -10.95 3.17
C LEU A 180 1.10 -11.02 4.08
N HIS A 181 -0.06 -10.55 3.62
CA HIS A 181 -1.30 -10.57 4.39
C HIS A 181 -1.85 -11.99 4.55
N SER A 182 -1.79 -12.82 3.50
CA SER A 182 -2.16 -14.24 3.58
C SER A 182 -1.36 -14.97 4.65
N ARG A 183 -0.03 -14.78 4.65
CA ARG A 183 0.86 -15.32 5.69
C ARG A 183 0.49 -14.83 7.08
N LYS A 184 0.22 -13.53 7.23
CA LYS A 184 -0.17 -12.95 8.52
C LYS A 184 -1.48 -13.57 9.03
N ILE A 185 -2.51 -13.69 8.18
CA ILE A 185 -3.80 -14.34 8.53
C ILE A 185 -3.59 -15.79 8.92
N ARG A 186 -2.86 -16.58 8.12
CA ARG A 186 -2.53 -17.98 8.42
C ARG A 186 -1.90 -18.12 9.82
N ARG A 187 -0.98 -17.23 10.16
CA ARG A 187 -0.32 -17.23 11.48
C ARG A 187 -1.25 -16.82 12.62
N MET A 188 -2.23 -15.96 12.36
CA MET A 188 -3.23 -15.53 13.33
C MET A 188 -4.24 -16.63 13.64
N VAL A 189 -4.57 -17.50 12.67
CA VAL A 189 -5.42 -18.67 12.89
C VAL A 189 -4.68 -19.89 13.45
N GLY A 190 -3.41 -19.73 13.86
CA GLY A 190 -2.64 -20.76 14.56
C GLY A 190 -1.92 -21.77 13.66
N ILE A 191 -2.05 -21.68 12.34
CA ILE A 191 -1.38 -22.58 11.40
C ILE A 191 0.08 -22.15 11.27
N ARG A 192 1.01 -22.89 11.89
CA ARG A 192 2.44 -22.54 12.00
C ARG A 192 3.40 -23.67 11.63
N ASP A 193 2.89 -24.78 11.10
CA ASP A 193 3.70 -25.95 10.80
C ASP A 193 4.75 -25.66 9.72
N ALA A 194 6.01 -25.54 10.13
CA ALA A 194 7.13 -25.21 9.27
C ALA A 194 7.48 -26.35 8.29
N GLU A 195 7.10 -27.59 8.61
CA GLU A 195 7.31 -28.73 7.72
C GLU A 195 6.26 -28.82 6.61
N SER A 196 5.14 -28.12 6.76
CA SER A 196 4.10 -28.06 5.76
C SER A 196 4.61 -27.49 4.44
N MET A 197 4.31 -28.19 3.34
CA MET A 197 4.55 -27.71 1.98
C MET A 197 3.94 -26.32 1.74
N ILE A 198 2.83 -26.01 2.40
CA ILE A 198 2.17 -24.71 2.31
C ILE A 198 3.10 -23.59 2.79
N VAL A 199 3.82 -23.79 3.90
CA VAL A 199 4.73 -22.78 4.46
C VAL A 199 5.96 -22.60 3.57
N LYS A 200 6.49 -23.69 3.02
CA LYS A 200 7.63 -23.64 2.08
C LYS A 200 7.26 -22.88 0.80
N VAL A 201 6.13 -23.21 0.18
CA VAL A 201 5.61 -22.50 -1.01
C VAL A 201 5.32 -21.04 -0.70
N GLU A 202 4.68 -20.75 0.43
CA GLU A 202 4.39 -19.38 0.85
C GLU A 202 5.67 -18.54 0.94
N TRP A 203 6.76 -19.07 1.53
CA TRP A 203 8.03 -18.36 1.62
C TRP A 203 8.69 -18.14 0.26
N VAL A 204 8.65 -19.13 -0.64
CA VAL A 204 9.14 -18.97 -2.01
C VAL A 204 8.37 -17.87 -2.73
N LEU A 205 7.05 -17.86 -2.62
CA LEU A 205 6.20 -16.83 -3.22
C LEU A 205 6.44 -15.45 -2.58
N ASN A 206 6.61 -15.38 -1.25
CA ASN A 206 6.88 -14.14 -0.54
C ASN A 206 8.21 -13.52 -1.00
N TRP A 207 9.29 -14.29 -1.01
CA TRP A 207 10.59 -13.80 -1.50
C TRP A 207 10.58 -13.48 -2.99
N GLY A 208 10.05 -14.38 -3.82
CA GLY A 208 9.99 -14.18 -5.26
C GLY A 208 9.23 -12.91 -5.63
N THR A 209 8.05 -12.72 -5.04
CA THR A 209 7.25 -11.51 -5.27
C THR A 209 7.83 -10.27 -4.61
N PHE A 210 8.56 -10.38 -3.50
CA PHE A 210 9.28 -9.23 -2.93
C PHE A 210 10.27 -8.64 -3.93
N PHE A 211 11.09 -9.49 -4.57
CA PHE A 211 12.05 -9.02 -5.57
C PHE A 211 11.37 -8.52 -6.84
N LEU A 212 10.43 -9.30 -7.38
CA LEU A 212 9.82 -9.03 -8.68
C LEU A 212 8.77 -7.92 -8.66
N ALA A 213 8.08 -7.72 -7.54
CA ALA A 213 6.98 -6.76 -7.43
C ALA A 213 7.32 -5.52 -6.61
N ARG A 214 8.37 -5.57 -5.77
CA ARG A 214 8.80 -4.42 -4.96
C ARG A 214 10.18 -3.92 -5.32
N LEU A 215 11.22 -4.74 -5.13
CA LEU A 215 12.59 -4.25 -5.22
C LEU A 215 12.93 -3.78 -6.64
N VAL A 216 12.77 -4.66 -7.62
CA VAL A 216 13.13 -4.36 -9.01
C VAL A 216 12.26 -3.23 -9.58
N PRO A 217 10.91 -3.26 -9.51
CA PRO A 217 10.09 -2.19 -10.06
C PRO A 217 10.38 -0.83 -9.43
N HIS A 218 10.52 -0.74 -8.11
CA HIS A 218 10.79 0.55 -7.47
C HIS A 218 12.16 1.12 -7.82
N ILE A 219 13.20 0.28 -7.91
CA ILE A 219 14.52 0.73 -8.39
C ILE A 219 14.41 1.25 -9.83
N LEU A 220 13.73 0.51 -10.72
CA LEU A 220 13.54 0.93 -12.11
C LEU A 220 12.76 2.24 -12.23
N ILE A 221 11.71 2.43 -11.43
CA ILE A 221 10.93 3.67 -11.37
C ILE A 221 11.83 4.82 -10.88
N THR A 222 12.60 4.64 -9.82
CA THR A 222 13.53 5.65 -9.33
C THR A 222 14.58 6.02 -10.38
N ALA A 223 15.20 5.03 -11.01
CA ALA A 223 16.16 5.25 -12.09
C ALA A 223 15.53 6.01 -13.27
N LYS A 224 14.29 5.68 -13.62
CA LYS A 224 13.53 6.33 -14.68
C LYS A 224 13.20 7.79 -14.34
N LEU A 225 12.78 8.09 -13.11
CA LEU A 225 12.54 9.45 -12.65
C LEU A 225 13.81 10.31 -12.70
N ILE A 226 14.95 9.75 -12.30
CA ILE A 226 16.25 10.44 -12.38
C ILE A 226 16.65 10.68 -13.83
N LYS A 227 16.54 9.66 -14.69
CA LYS A 227 16.89 9.76 -16.12
C LYS A 227 16.03 10.79 -16.86
N ASP A 228 14.75 10.88 -16.53
CA ASP A 228 13.82 11.81 -17.14
C ASP A 228 13.67 13.13 -16.38
N SER A 229 14.49 13.38 -15.35
CA SER A 229 14.39 14.57 -14.50
C SER A 229 14.35 15.89 -15.29
N SER A 230 15.14 15.99 -16.36
CA SER A 230 15.17 17.16 -17.25
C SER A 230 13.92 17.35 -18.10
N LYS A 231 13.07 16.32 -18.23
CA LYS A 231 11.82 16.36 -18.99
C LYS A 231 10.63 16.79 -18.14
N PHE A 232 10.74 16.72 -16.82
CA PHE A 232 9.72 17.25 -15.93
C PHE A 232 9.67 18.78 -16.07
N ARG A 233 8.47 19.33 -16.17
CA ARG A 233 8.27 20.79 -16.14
C ARG A 233 8.70 21.33 -14.77
N SER A 234 9.11 22.59 -14.71
CA SER A 234 9.42 23.25 -13.44
C SER A 234 8.18 23.24 -12.54
N GLY A 235 8.22 22.45 -11.47
CA GLY A 235 7.06 22.17 -10.63
C GLY A 235 7.38 21.23 -9.47
N VAL A 236 6.33 20.86 -8.74
CA VAL A 236 6.44 20.01 -7.54
C VAL A 236 6.37 18.51 -7.86
N GLU A 237 6.09 18.13 -9.11
CA GLU A 237 5.87 16.74 -9.50
C GLU A 237 7.12 15.87 -9.29
N LEU A 238 8.28 16.32 -9.78
CA LEU A 238 9.53 15.57 -9.66
C LEU A 238 10.03 15.50 -8.20
N PRO A 239 10.12 16.60 -7.44
CA PRO A 239 10.49 16.54 -6.02
C PRO A 239 9.58 15.60 -5.23
N LEU A 240 8.27 15.66 -5.44
CA LEU A 240 7.33 14.79 -4.73
C LEU A 240 7.47 13.32 -5.16
N ALA A 241 7.63 13.04 -6.45
CA ALA A 241 7.82 11.68 -6.94
C ALA A 241 9.11 11.07 -6.37
N LEU A 242 10.21 11.82 -6.35
CA LEU A 242 11.47 11.37 -5.74
C LEU A 242 11.34 11.16 -4.23
N PHE A 243 10.66 12.06 -3.53
CA PHE A 243 10.39 11.92 -2.09
C PHE A 243 9.55 10.68 -1.78
N GLY A 244 8.45 10.47 -2.53
CA GLY A 244 7.60 9.29 -2.41
C GLY A 244 8.40 8.00 -2.66
N MET A 245 9.21 7.97 -3.71
CA MET A 245 10.06 6.82 -4.02
C MET A 245 11.14 6.56 -2.97
N ALA A 246 11.75 7.61 -2.41
CA ALA A 246 12.70 7.47 -1.31
C ALA A 246 12.03 6.86 -0.06
N GLY A 247 10.85 7.36 0.32
CA GLY A 247 10.06 6.80 1.41
C GLY A 247 9.69 5.33 1.18
N MET A 248 9.20 4.99 -0.02
CA MET A 248 8.82 3.61 -0.38
C MET A 248 10.02 2.66 -0.38
N ASN A 249 11.17 3.07 -0.89
CA ASN A 249 12.39 2.24 -0.87
C ASN A 249 12.91 2.02 0.56
N MET A 250 12.84 3.04 1.43
CA MET A 250 13.19 2.90 2.84
C MET A 250 12.26 1.90 3.56
N LEU A 251 10.95 1.97 3.31
CA LEU A 251 9.97 1.02 3.86
C LEU A 251 10.21 -0.41 3.34
N ASN A 252 10.56 -0.57 2.06
CA ASN A 252 10.91 -1.87 1.50
C ASN A 252 12.18 -2.46 2.14
N ALA A 253 13.18 -1.63 2.46
CA ALA A 253 14.38 -2.08 3.17
C ALA A 253 14.03 -2.56 4.59
N GLY A 254 13.20 -1.81 5.31
CA GLY A 254 12.68 -2.25 6.63
C GLY A 254 11.92 -3.58 6.53
N LEU A 255 11.03 -3.71 5.54
CA LEU A 255 10.29 -4.94 5.32
C LEU A 255 11.20 -6.12 4.95
N ALA A 256 12.25 -5.90 4.17
CA ALA A 256 13.22 -6.95 3.85
C ALA A 256 13.89 -7.51 5.11
N ILE A 257 14.28 -6.63 6.04
CA ILE A 257 14.86 -7.01 7.33
C ILE A 257 13.85 -7.82 8.15
N ASP A 258 12.59 -7.38 8.22
CA ASP A 258 11.54 -8.06 8.96
C ASP A 258 11.22 -9.45 8.37
N LEU A 259 11.14 -9.56 7.04
CA LEU A 259 10.92 -10.81 6.32
C LEU A 259 12.08 -11.77 6.54
N PHE A 260 13.33 -11.30 6.43
CA PHE A 260 14.51 -12.12 6.68
C PHE A 260 14.53 -12.64 8.13
N GLY A 261 14.28 -11.76 9.10
CA GLY A 261 14.17 -12.15 10.49
C GLY A 261 13.06 -13.17 10.73
N ALA A 262 11.92 -13.01 10.06
CA ALA A 262 10.79 -13.92 10.19
C ALA A 262 11.01 -15.28 9.52
N PHE A 263 11.65 -15.31 8.35
CA PHE A 263 12.07 -16.51 7.64
C PHE A 263 13.02 -17.35 8.51
N ARG A 264 14.05 -16.70 9.07
CA ARG A 264 15.00 -17.36 9.97
C ARG A 264 14.32 -17.96 11.20
N ARG A 265 13.34 -17.27 11.78
CA ARG A 265 12.59 -17.77 12.95
C ARG A 265 11.69 -18.96 12.63
N GLU A 266 11.17 -19.06 11.41
CA GLU A 266 10.26 -20.15 11.01
C GLU A 266 11.02 -21.38 10.50
N ILE A 267 12.21 -21.20 9.92
CA ILE A 267 13.02 -22.30 9.42
C ILE A 267 14.00 -22.84 10.47
N SER A 268 14.41 -22.04 11.45
CA SER A 268 15.29 -22.53 12.51
C SER A 268 14.52 -23.51 13.41
N PRO A 269 14.91 -24.81 13.49
CA PRO A 269 14.14 -25.83 14.20
C PRO A 269 14.20 -25.75 15.75
N MET A 270 14.62 -24.63 16.34
CA MET A 270 15.07 -24.61 17.73
C MET A 270 14.29 -23.59 18.57
N ASN A 271 13.18 -24.03 19.18
CA ASN A 271 12.73 -23.67 20.54
C ASN A 271 11.30 -24.15 20.91
N SER A 272 10.74 -25.17 20.24
CA SER A 272 9.49 -25.81 20.71
C SER A 272 9.71 -26.79 21.88
N ASN A 273 10.96 -27.16 22.20
CA ASN A 273 11.28 -28.09 23.29
C ASN A 273 11.77 -27.44 24.60
N ARG A 274 11.60 -26.13 24.81
CA ARG A 274 12.07 -25.45 26.03
C ARG A 274 10.98 -24.73 26.84
N ARG A 275 9.70 -25.00 26.56
CA ARG A 275 8.54 -24.47 27.32
C ARG A 275 7.55 -25.56 27.76
N ARG A 276 8.04 -26.78 27.89
CA ARG A 276 7.35 -27.87 28.61
C ARG A 276 8.42 -28.54 29.47
N ASP A 277 8.79 -27.85 30.54
CA ASP A 277 9.38 -28.37 31.77
C ASP A 277 9.15 -27.31 32.85
#